data_AF-A0AAV5MLE3-F1
#
_entry.id   AF-A0AAV5MLE3-F1
#
_cell.length_a   1.000
_cell.length_b   1.000
_cell.length_c   1.000
_cell.angle_alpha   90.00
_cell.angle_beta   90.00
_cell.angle_gamma   90.00
#
_symmetry.space_group_name_H-M   'P 1'
#
loop_
_entity.id
_entity.type
_entity.pdbx_description
1 polymer ?
#
loop_
_entity_poly.entity_id
_entity_poly.type
_entity_poly.pdbx_seq_one_letter_code
_entity_poly.pdbx_strand_id
1 'polypeptide(L)'
;MVFSIPENVLKLWDAWNVRAFIILSLLAQVFLTLFAPLRKCLGGKWGKCVRMLIWLAYLLADWIAGLTVGSILSNQMKSPANSGDIQAFWAPFLLLHLGGPDAITSFALEDNEFWVRHLLGLILQVGSTLYVFLLSLPDNKLWLSTLLVLIASVIKYAERNRAFYLASFDNFGENWVPGERVAGLHIPKQFKKLETADPVPYGLEDDDIEPFYVNPDARSFYEPSEFFVGSDPKSIVQAAAYLFGTIRRPFLGSSLSKYQRLKGFANFGSKNKDCFAEDALLKIEIQLSLLYETLHTKLPVIVSKAGCISRILNLSCILGALLSFSLVKKHYELEEFDTWLSYGLLIGALALDFISIILLVFSDWFLIANFHNSGCFRPSKLVEFIGYFSSLEEFVRGHESNSMSVLPKSWRRPTVLALYFWGCAGRYSASRPRS
;
A
#
# COMPACT_ATOMS: atom_id res chain seq x y z
N MET A 1 -8.74 39.08 30.18
CA MET A 1 -7.56 38.38 30.72
C MET A 1 -6.86 37.71 29.56
N VAL A 2 -5.72 38.24 29.12
CA VAL A 2 -4.81 37.51 28.23
C VAL A 2 -4.10 36.52 29.13
N PHE A 3 -4.35 35.22 28.96
CA PHE A 3 -3.59 34.20 29.66
C PHE A 3 -2.15 34.25 29.14
N SER A 4 -1.26 34.94 29.84
CA SER A 4 0.16 34.94 29.54
C SER A 4 0.71 33.53 29.79
N ILE A 5 1.08 32.85 28.72
CA ILE A 5 1.74 31.54 28.78
C ILE A 5 3.02 31.69 29.62
N PRO A 6 3.33 30.77 30.56
CA PRO A 6 4.53 30.88 31.37
C PRO A 6 5.81 30.93 30.52
N GLU A 7 6.77 31.80 30.85
CA GLU A 7 8.00 31.97 30.05
C GLU A 7 8.81 30.68 29.89
N ASN A 8 8.82 29.82 30.92
CA ASN A 8 9.49 28.52 30.86
C ASN A 8 8.86 27.59 29.82
N VAL A 9 7.54 27.69 29.61
CA VAL A 9 6.80 26.92 28.61
C VAL A 9 7.11 27.43 27.21
N LEU A 10 7.19 28.76 27.02
CA LEU A 10 7.61 29.36 25.75
C LEU A 10 9.03 28.96 25.37
N LYS A 11 9.99 29.05 26.30
CA LYS A 11 11.39 28.64 26.06
C LYS A 11 11.49 27.16 25.69
N LEU A 12 10.73 26.30 26.37
CA LEU A 12 10.71 24.86 26.08
C LEU A 12 10.05 24.58 24.72
N TRP A 13 8.96 25.28 24.39
CA TRP A 13 8.29 25.19 23.10
C TRP A 13 9.20 25.61 21.96
N ASP A 14 9.85 26.76 22.05
CA ASP A 14 10.74 27.28 21.00
C ASP A 14 11.96 26.37 20.77
N ALA A 15 12.43 25.66 21.81
CA ALA A 15 13.54 24.72 21.70
C ALA A 15 13.14 23.35 21.12
N TRP A 16 11.91 22.89 21.37
CA TRP A 16 11.49 21.51 21.07
C TRP A 16 10.43 21.37 19.98
N ASN A 17 9.72 22.42 19.60
CA ASN A 17 8.58 22.33 18.69
C ASN A 17 8.89 21.54 17.42
N VAL A 18 9.92 21.92 16.67
CA VAL A 18 10.31 21.27 15.42
C VAL A 18 10.78 19.83 15.66
N ARG A 19 11.64 19.62 16.67
CA ARG A 19 12.18 18.29 17.04
C ARG A 19 11.06 17.31 17.40
N ALA A 20 10.15 17.73 18.28
CA ALA A 20 9.03 16.93 18.75
C ALA A 20 8.07 16.57 17.62
N PHE A 21 7.76 17.52 16.74
CA PHE A 21 6.87 17.24 15.61
C PHE A 21 7.49 16.32 14.57
N ILE A 22 8.78 16.44 14.29
CA ILE A 22 9.49 15.51 13.39
C ILE A 22 9.47 14.09 13.94
N ILE A 23 9.76 13.92 15.25
CA ILE A 23 9.73 12.62 15.92
C ILE A 23 8.30 12.05 15.85
N LEU A 24 7.29 12.85 16.16
CA LEU A 24 5.90 12.44 16.10
C LEU A 24 5.48 12.04 14.67
N SER A 25 5.96 12.77 13.66
CA SER A 25 5.74 12.46 12.25
C SER A 25 6.35 11.10 11.88
N LEU A 26 7.61 10.85 12.27
CA LEU A 26 8.26 9.56 12.03
C LEU A 26 7.55 8.40 12.75
N LEU A 27 7.16 8.60 14.01
CA LEU A 27 6.42 7.60 14.79
C LEU A 27 5.07 7.27 14.14
N ALA A 28 4.36 8.27 13.63
CA ALA A 28 3.12 8.06 12.89
C ALA A 28 3.36 7.21 11.63
N GLN A 29 4.43 7.45 10.87
CA GLN A 29 4.77 6.65 9.69
C GLN A 29 5.13 5.21 10.04
N VAL A 30 5.93 4.99 11.09
CA VAL A 30 6.26 3.65 11.59
C VAL A 30 4.99 2.92 12.02
N PHE A 31 4.13 3.58 12.78
CA PHE A 31 2.85 3.02 13.22
C PHE A 31 1.97 2.63 12.02
N LEU A 32 1.78 3.53 11.06
CA LEU A 32 0.97 3.24 9.87
C LEU A 32 1.56 2.09 9.04
N THR A 33 2.87 2.01 8.90
CA THR A 33 3.53 0.93 8.15
C THR A 33 3.30 -0.45 8.78
N LEU A 34 3.37 -0.54 10.10
CA LEU A 34 3.23 -1.81 10.83
C LEU A 34 1.76 -2.22 11.02
N PHE A 35 0.88 -1.27 11.33
CA PHE A 35 -0.49 -1.57 11.74
C PHE A 35 -1.52 -1.43 10.60
N ALA A 36 -1.24 -0.72 9.50
CA ALA A 36 -2.19 -0.63 8.39
C ALA A 36 -2.57 -1.99 7.75
N PRO A 37 -1.64 -2.95 7.53
CA PRO A 37 -1.99 -4.27 6.99
C PRO A 37 -2.99 -5.04 7.87
N LEU A 38 -2.98 -4.79 9.18
CA LEU A 38 -3.86 -5.43 10.15
C LEU A 38 -5.35 -5.06 9.97
N ARG A 39 -5.65 -4.00 9.18
CA ARG A 39 -7.03 -3.64 8.78
C ARG A 39 -7.77 -4.78 8.10
N LYS A 40 -7.06 -5.61 7.34
CA LYS A 40 -7.64 -6.77 6.63
C LYS A 40 -8.04 -7.90 7.59
N CYS A 41 -7.41 -7.97 8.77
CA CYS A 41 -7.38 -9.18 9.59
C CYS A 41 -8.23 -9.08 10.87
N LEU A 42 -8.31 -7.90 11.50
CA LEU A 42 -8.95 -7.78 12.81
C LEU A 42 -10.44 -7.42 12.73
N GLY A 43 -11.28 -8.38 13.13
CA GLY A 43 -12.70 -8.19 13.41
C GLY A 43 -13.01 -7.77 14.87
N GLY A 44 -14.29 -7.53 15.15
CA GLY A 44 -14.80 -7.31 16.51
C GLY A 44 -14.38 -5.97 17.16
N LYS A 45 -14.41 -5.91 18.50
CA LYS A 45 -14.14 -4.69 19.28
C LYS A 45 -12.69 -4.20 19.11
N TRP A 46 -11.72 -5.12 19.10
CA TRP A 46 -10.31 -4.81 18.92
C TRP A 46 -10.01 -4.25 17.52
N GLY A 47 -10.62 -4.81 16.48
CA GLY A 47 -10.52 -4.26 15.12
C GLY A 47 -11.10 -2.85 14.96
N LYS A 48 -12.13 -2.48 15.73
CA LYS A 48 -12.63 -1.10 15.77
C LYS A 48 -11.60 -0.14 16.39
N CYS A 49 -11.00 -0.53 17.51
CA CYS A 49 -9.96 0.27 18.17
C CYS A 49 -8.73 0.46 17.26
N VAL A 50 -8.23 -0.60 16.63
CA VAL A 50 -7.10 -0.52 15.70
C VAL A 50 -7.42 0.40 14.51
N ARG A 51 -8.60 0.28 13.90
CA ARG A 51 -9.03 1.18 12.81
C ARG A 51 -9.13 2.64 13.25
N MET A 52 -9.62 2.90 14.46
CA MET A 52 -9.66 4.25 15.02
C MET A 52 -8.24 4.81 15.22
N LEU A 53 -7.31 4.01 15.75
CA LEU A 53 -5.91 4.44 15.93
C LEU A 53 -5.22 4.71 14.59
N ILE A 54 -5.43 3.84 13.59
CA ILE A 54 -4.91 4.04 12.23
C ILE A 54 -5.50 5.30 11.61
N TRP A 55 -6.80 5.53 11.77
CA TRP A 55 -7.46 6.74 11.28
C TRP A 55 -6.88 8.00 11.93
N LEU A 56 -6.67 8.00 13.24
CA LEU A 56 -6.04 9.11 13.95
C LEU A 56 -4.61 9.36 13.47
N ALA A 57 -3.79 8.31 13.37
CA ALA A 57 -2.42 8.42 12.90
C ALA A 57 -2.37 8.90 11.44
N TYR A 58 -3.29 8.43 10.59
CA TYR A 58 -3.41 8.83 9.19
C TYR A 58 -3.70 10.33 9.06
N LEU A 59 -4.70 10.83 9.79
CA LEU A 59 -5.02 12.26 9.79
C LEU A 59 -3.88 13.09 10.40
N LEU A 60 -3.35 12.65 11.53
CA LEU A 60 -2.32 13.38 12.25
C LEU A 60 -1.03 13.52 11.42
N ALA A 61 -0.64 12.48 10.67
CA ALA A 61 0.55 12.48 9.84
C ALA A 61 0.55 13.62 8.81
N ASP A 62 -0.59 13.87 8.16
CA ASP A 62 -0.70 14.91 7.15
C ASP A 62 -0.70 16.32 7.77
N TRP A 63 -1.35 16.49 8.92
CA TRP A 63 -1.39 17.78 9.64
C TRP A 63 -0.03 18.19 10.23
N ILE A 64 0.72 17.26 10.82
CA ILE A 64 2.01 17.56 11.45
C ILE A 64 3.00 18.14 10.44
N ALA A 65 3.04 17.60 9.22
CA ALA A 65 4.03 18.03 8.23
C ALA A 65 3.83 19.49 7.81
N GLY A 66 2.59 19.92 7.57
CA GLY A 66 2.28 21.32 7.26
C GLY A 66 2.65 22.28 8.41
N LEU A 67 2.26 21.92 9.64
CA LEU A 67 2.57 22.73 10.83
C LEU A 67 4.07 22.86 11.08
N THR A 68 4.82 21.78 10.87
CA THR A 68 6.26 21.76 11.14
C THR A 68 7.02 22.55 10.08
N VAL A 69 6.69 22.42 8.79
CA VAL A 69 7.29 23.24 7.73
C VAL A 69 7.00 24.73 7.99
N GLY A 70 5.77 25.07 8.39
CA GLY A 70 5.43 26.45 8.76
C GLY A 70 6.24 26.97 9.95
N SER A 71 6.47 26.12 10.96
CA SER A 71 7.30 26.46 12.12
C SER A 71 8.76 26.69 11.74
N ILE A 72 9.34 25.80 10.91
CA ILE A 72 10.71 25.94 10.37
C ILE A 72 10.86 27.24 9.60
N LEU A 73 9.91 27.54 8.71
CA LEU A 73 9.91 28.77 7.93
C LEU A 73 9.87 30.02 8.82
N SER A 74 8.99 30.00 9.84
CA SER A 74 8.89 31.11 10.79
C SER A 74 10.17 31.32 11.60
N ASN A 75 10.86 30.24 11.97
CA ASN A 75 12.12 30.30 12.71
C ASN A 75 13.24 30.90 11.84
N GLN A 76 13.35 30.47 10.58
CA GLN A 76 14.34 31.00 9.64
C GLN A 76 14.11 32.49 9.34
N MET A 77 12.86 32.93 9.22
CA MET A 77 12.54 34.35 9.01
C MET A 77 12.89 35.24 10.22
N LYS A 78 12.77 34.71 11.45
CA LYS A 78 13.11 35.46 12.67
C LYS A 78 14.61 35.60 12.90
N SER A 79 15.42 34.68 12.40
CA SER A 79 16.86 34.66 12.68
C SER A 79 17.66 34.15 11.47
N PRO A 80 17.74 34.95 10.39
CA PRO A 80 18.41 34.55 9.15
C PRO A 80 19.93 34.35 9.30
N ALA A 81 20.56 34.93 10.34
CA ALA A 81 22.01 34.84 10.57
C ALA A 81 22.46 33.53 11.25
N ASN A 82 21.57 32.83 11.96
CA ASN A 82 21.81 31.46 12.41
C ASN A 82 21.23 30.55 11.35
N SER A 83 22.03 30.20 10.35
CA SER A 83 21.59 29.35 9.25
C SER A 83 21.04 28.06 9.84
N GLY A 84 19.72 27.90 9.77
CA GLY A 84 19.00 26.75 10.30
C GLY A 84 19.23 25.52 9.42
N ASP A 85 20.50 25.20 9.14
CA ASP A 85 20.97 24.19 8.20
C ASP A 85 20.32 22.84 8.49
N ILE A 86 20.28 22.46 9.78
CA ILE A 86 19.67 21.22 10.23
C ILE A 86 18.14 21.23 10.06
N GLN A 87 17.49 22.37 10.28
CA GLN A 87 16.04 22.50 10.09
C GLN A 87 15.67 22.49 8.61
N ALA A 88 16.50 23.10 7.76
CA ALA A 88 16.39 23.02 6.31
C ALA A 88 16.58 21.58 5.82
N PHE A 89 17.52 20.84 6.42
CA PHE A 89 17.71 19.41 6.16
C PHE A 89 16.51 18.56 6.61
N TRP A 90 15.85 18.90 7.71
CA TRP A 90 14.67 18.18 8.20
C TRP A 90 13.40 18.45 7.39
N ALA A 91 13.27 19.62 6.77
CA ALA A 91 12.05 20.00 6.05
C ALA A 91 11.68 18.99 4.93
N PRO A 92 12.61 18.51 4.08
CA PRO A 92 12.36 17.41 3.16
C PRO A 92 11.82 16.13 3.81
N PHE A 93 12.24 15.74 5.01
CA PHE A 93 11.70 14.53 5.65
C PHE A 93 10.21 14.64 5.97
N LEU A 94 9.71 15.84 6.27
CA LEU A 94 8.27 16.05 6.46
C LEU A 94 7.51 15.83 5.14
N LEU A 95 8.09 16.26 4.02
CA LEU A 95 7.56 15.97 2.69
C LEU A 95 7.66 14.46 2.36
N LEU A 96 8.76 13.80 2.74
CA LEU A 96 8.93 12.34 2.61
C LEU A 96 7.86 11.58 3.38
N HIS A 97 7.56 12.01 4.61
CA HIS A 97 6.52 11.43 5.46
C HIS A 97 5.12 11.68 4.89
N LEU A 98 4.86 12.84 4.27
CA LEU A 98 3.62 13.08 3.52
C LEU A 98 3.47 12.15 2.30
N GLY A 99 4.57 11.63 1.78
CA GLY A 99 4.51 10.52 0.83
C GLY A 99 3.79 9.28 1.38
N GLY A 100 3.67 9.14 2.70
CA GLY A 100 2.94 8.08 3.38
C GLY A 100 3.56 6.69 3.22
N PRO A 101 3.10 5.69 3.96
CA PRO A 101 3.56 4.32 3.82
C PRO A 101 2.87 3.62 2.64
N ASP A 102 3.47 2.55 2.14
CA ASP A 102 2.96 1.88 0.94
C ASP A 102 1.73 1.02 1.23
N ALA A 103 1.58 0.59 2.49
CA ALA A 103 0.48 -0.22 2.98
C ALA A 103 -0.86 0.54 3.11
N ILE A 104 -0.85 1.88 3.07
CA ILE A 104 -2.06 2.69 3.16
C ILE A 104 -1.90 4.02 2.40
N THR A 105 -2.65 4.18 1.31
CA THR A 105 -2.78 5.44 0.57
C THR A 105 -4.02 6.20 1.01
N SER A 106 -5.15 5.51 1.02
CA SER A 106 -6.45 6.03 1.41
C SER A 106 -7.00 5.30 2.63
N PHE A 107 -7.64 6.04 3.52
CA PHE A 107 -8.36 5.41 4.62
C PHE A 107 -9.73 4.92 4.13
N ALA A 108 -10.42 5.76 3.36
CA ALA A 108 -11.72 5.50 2.73
C ALA A 108 -11.64 5.69 1.20
N LEU A 109 -12.60 5.15 0.45
CA LEU A 109 -12.56 5.23 -1.01
C LEU A 109 -12.72 6.67 -1.51
N GLU A 110 -13.48 7.47 -0.76
CA GLU A 110 -13.74 8.88 -1.01
C GLU A 110 -12.45 9.72 -1.02
N ASP A 111 -11.41 9.30 -0.28
CA ASP A 111 -10.12 9.99 -0.28
C ASP A 111 -9.44 9.92 -1.67
N ASN A 112 -9.70 8.86 -2.45
CA ASN A 112 -9.13 8.70 -3.79
C ASN A 112 -9.70 9.73 -4.78
N GLU A 113 -10.98 10.10 -4.63
CA GLU A 113 -11.65 11.07 -5.51
C GLU A 113 -11.08 12.48 -5.36
N PHE A 114 -10.55 12.81 -4.18
CA PHE A 114 -9.93 14.10 -3.90
C PHE A 114 -8.45 14.17 -4.33
N TRP A 115 -7.99 13.33 -5.27
CA TRP A 115 -6.60 13.30 -5.72
C TRP A 115 -6.07 14.67 -6.19
N VAL A 116 -6.93 15.53 -6.78
CA VAL A 116 -6.57 16.91 -7.18
C VAL A 116 -6.23 17.78 -5.97
N ARG A 117 -6.98 17.63 -4.85
CA ARG A 117 -6.66 18.33 -3.60
C ARG A 117 -5.32 17.86 -3.04
N HIS A 118 -5.06 16.55 -3.10
CA HIS A 118 -3.77 16.00 -2.70
C HIS A 118 -2.64 16.49 -3.62
N LEU A 119 -2.90 16.73 -4.91
CA LEU A 119 -1.93 17.27 -5.86
C LEU A 119 -1.61 18.74 -5.54
N LEU A 120 -2.63 19.54 -5.24
CA LEU A 120 -2.42 20.92 -4.77
C LEU A 120 -1.61 20.94 -3.47
N GLY A 121 -1.93 20.03 -2.53
CA GLY A 121 -1.16 19.84 -1.30
C GLY A 121 0.31 19.49 -1.56
N LEU A 122 0.59 18.61 -2.52
CA LEU A 122 1.94 18.29 -2.98
C LEU A 122 2.66 19.55 -3.48
N ILE A 123 2.04 20.31 -4.40
CA ILE A 123 2.67 21.51 -5.00
C ILE A 123 3.01 22.54 -3.91
N LEU A 124 2.07 22.84 -3.02
CA LEU A 124 2.27 23.82 -1.94
C LEU A 124 3.35 23.37 -0.96
N GLN A 125 3.37 22.09 -0.60
CA GLN A 125 4.34 21.57 0.35
C GLN A 125 5.75 21.48 -0.25
N VAL A 126 5.87 21.06 -1.52
CA VAL A 126 7.13 21.08 -2.28
C VAL A 126 7.65 22.50 -2.39
N GLY A 127 6.78 23.46 -2.76
CA GLY A 127 7.14 24.87 -2.85
C GLY A 127 7.63 25.43 -1.52
N SER A 128 6.94 25.14 -0.41
CA SER A 128 7.32 25.58 0.93
C SER A 128 8.66 24.98 1.37
N THR A 129 8.87 23.69 1.12
CA THR A 129 10.12 22.98 1.46
C THR A 129 11.29 23.47 0.62
N LEU A 130 11.06 23.69 -0.68
CA LEU A 130 12.05 24.25 -1.59
C LEU A 130 12.42 25.67 -1.17
N TYR A 131 11.44 26.48 -0.75
CA TYR A 131 11.70 27.83 -0.27
C TYR A 131 12.57 27.84 1.00
N VAL A 132 12.26 26.99 1.99
CA VAL A 132 13.09 26.77 3.18
C VAL A 132 14.52 26.35 2.80
N PHE A 133 14.66 25.47 1.79
CA PHE A 133 15.97 25.07 1.30
C PHE A 133 16.73 26.23 0.63
N LEU A 134 16.07 27.01 -0.22
CA LEU A 134 16.68 28.16 -0.90
C LEU A 134 17.10 29.26 0.09
N LEU A 135 16.32 29.49 1.15
CA LEU A 135 16.68 30.43 2.21
C LEU A 135 17.94 30.03 2.99
N SER A 136 18.26 28.73 3.02
CA SER A 136 19.47 28.23 3.69
C SER A 136 20.75 28.38 2.83
N LEU A 137 20.62 28.62 1.52
CA LEU A 137 21.77 28.79 0.64
C LEU A 137 22.31 30.24 0.69
N PRO A 138 23.62 30.46 0.48
CA PRO A 138 24.65 29.49 0.07
C PRO A 138 25.42 28.80 1.22
N ASP A 139 25.29 29.28 2.45
CA ASP A 139 26.16 28.89 3.57
C ASP A 139 25.85 27.50 4.17
N ASN A 140 24.74 26.88 3.76
CA ASN A 140 24.30 25.59 4.30
C ASN A 140 25.26 24.44 3.93
N LYS A 141 25.94 23.90 4.95
CA LYS A 141 26.89 22.79 4.81
C LYS A 141 26.22 21.46 4.43
N LEU A 142 24.93 21.31 4.74
CA LEU A 142 24.12 20.11 4.49
C LEU A 142 23.37 20.18 3.15
N TRP A 143 23.69 21.12 2.26
CA TRP A 143 22.91 21.35 1.04
C TRP A 143 22.76 20.09 0.18
N LEU A 144 23.82 19.29 0.02
CA LEU A 144 23.81 18.09 -0.81
C LEU A 144 22.90 17.01 -0.20
N SER A 145 23.02 16.79 1.11
CA SER A 145 22.15 15.85 1.84
C SER A 145 20.69 16.29 1.74
N THR A 146 20.43 17.59 1.91
CA THR A 146 19.09 18.19 1.84
C THR A 146 18.48 18.03 0.44
N LEU A 147 19.26 18.28 -0.61
CA LEU A 147 18.83 18.12 -2.00
C LEU A 147 18.49 16.66 -2.33
N LEU A 148 19.31 15.71 -1.90
CA LEU A 148 19.07 14.29 -2.12
C LEU A 148 17.78 13.81 -1.42
N VAL A 149 17.55 14.22 -0.18
CA VAL A 149 16.30 13.91 0.53
C VAL A 149 15.12 14.61 -0.14
N LEU A 150 15.28 15.86 -0.60
CA LEU A 150 14.21 16.59 -1.30
C LEU A 150 13.76 15.86 -2.58
N ILE A 151 14.70 15.36 -3.37
CA ILE A 151 14.40 14.56 -4.58
C ILE A 151 13.63 13.29 -4.20
N ALA A 152 14.14 12.53 -3.22
CA ALA A 152 13.46 11.33 -2.69
C ALA A 152 12.04 11.63 -2.20
N SER A 153 11.86 12.76 -1.53
CA SER A 153 10.59 13.20 -0.95
C SER A 153 9.55 13.54 -2.02
N VAL A 154 9.96 14.27 -3.06
CA VAL A 154 9.10 14.57 -4.21
C VAL A 154 8.66 13.28 -4.90
N ILE A 155 9.58 12.33 -5.10
CA ILE A 155 9.28 11.03 -5.71
C ILE A 155 8.22 10.27 -4.89
N LYS A 156 8.44 10.07 -3.59
CA LYS A 156 7.49 9.33 -2.74
C LYS A 156 6.11 9.97 -2.66
N TYR A 157 6.04 11.30 -2.63
CA TYR A 157 4.76 11.99 -2.59
C TYR A 157 4.07 11.97 -3.97
N ALA A 158 4.82 12.12 -5.07
CA ALA A 158 4.27 11.88 -6.41
C ALA A 158 3.72 10.45 -6.57
N GLU A 159 4.38 9.43 -6.01
CA GLU A 159 3.86 8.05 -5.98
C GLU A 159 2.52 7.95 -5.24
N ARG A 160 2.38 8.60 -4.08
CA ARG A 160 1.10 8.65 -3.34
C ARG A 160 0.00 9.32 -4.16
N ASN A 161 0.30 10.45 -4.79
CA ASN A 161 -0.67 11.16 -5.62
C ASN A 161 -1.10 10.35 -6.84
N ARG A 162 -0.14 9.69 -7.51
CA ARG A 162 -0.43 8.78 -8.62
C ARG A 162 -1.26 7.57 -8.17
N ALA A 163 -1.06 7.08 -6.95
CA ALA A 163 -1.87 6.00 -6.41
C ALA A 163 -3.33 6.45 -6.19
N PHE A 164 -3.55 7.64 -5.63
CA PHE A 164 -4.90 8.22 -5.54
C PHE A 164 -5.54 8.37 -6.92
N TYR A 165 -4.81 8.95 -7.88
CA TYR A 165 -5.29 9.11 -9.26
C TYR A 165 -5.69 7.78 -9.89
N LEU A 166 -4.86 6.73 -9.76
CA LEU A 166 -5.19 5.41 -10.33
C LEU A 166 -6.34 4.70 -9.62
N ALA A 167 -6.60 5.05 -8.36
CA ALA A 167 -7.65 4.46 -7.54
C ALA A 167 -8.96 5.28 -7.55
N SER A 168 -9.00 6.43 -8.21
CA SER A 168 -10.23 7.21 -8.40
C SER A 168 -11.15 6.53 -9.40
N PHE A 169 -12.47 6.63 -9.26
CA PHE A 169 -13.42 5.80 -10.02
C PHE A 169 -13.26 5.92 -11.54
N ASP A 170 -13.11 7.14 -12.07
CA ASP A 170 -12.92 7.39 -13.51
C ASP A 170 -11.67 6.67 -14.05
N ASN A 171 -10.55 6.77 -13.33
CA ASN A 171 -9.26 6.24 -13.76
C ASN A 171 -9.05 4.78 -13.43
N PHE A 172 -9.53 4.36 -12.26
CA PHE A 172 -9.59 2.97 -11.85
C PHE A 172 -10.32 2.19 -12.91
N GLY A 173 -11.31 2.79 -13.60
CA GLY A 173 -12.17 2.24 -14.62
C GLY A 173 -11.72 2.28 -16.10
N GLU A 174 -10.87 3.23 -16.50
CA GLU A 174 -10.30 3.32 -17.86
C GLU A 174 -8.84 2.86 -17.96
N ASN A 175 -7.99 3.25 -17.00
CA ASN A 175 -6.53 3.16 -17.09
C ASN A 175 -5.91 1.93 -16.39
N TRP A 176 -6.72 1.08 -15.77
CA TRP A 176 -6.22 -0.09 -15.09
C TRP A 176 -5.85 -1.20 -16.08
N VAL A 177 -4.57 -1.18 -16.43
CA VAL A 177 -3.80 -2.17 -17.20
C VAL A 177 -3.23 -3.23 -16.25
N PRO A 178 -4.09 -4.14 -15.78
CA PRO A 178 -3.70 -5.53 -15.75
C PRO A 178 -4.42 -6.34 -16.81
N GLY A 179 -5.47 -5.86 -17.45
CA GLY A 179 -6.08 -6.59 -18.59
C GLY A 179 -5.02 -7.07 -19.59
N GLU A 180 -4.05 -6.22 -19.94
CA GLU A 180 -2.91 -6.55 -20.81
C GLU A 180 -1.73 -7.26 -20.13
N ARG A 181 -1.55 -7.16 -18.80
CA ARG A 181 -0.49 -7.91 -18.07
C ARG A 181 -0.96 -9.27 -17.54
N VAL A 182 -2.27 -9.45 -17.42
CA VAL A 182 -3.06 -10.66 -17.16
C VAL A 182 -3.46 -11.29 -18.51
N ALA A 183 -3.31 -10.58 -19.66
CA ALA A 183 -3.62 -11.09 -21.01
C ALA A 183 -2.74 -12.24 -21.51
N GLY A 184 -1.70 -12.65 -20.78
CA GLY A 184 -1.03 -13.92 -21.07
C GLY A 184 -1.50 -15.07 -20.19
N LEU A 185 -2.47 -14.85 -19.27
CA LEU A 185 -3.39 -15.93 -18.98
C LEU A 185 -3.95 -16.35 -20.33
N HIS A 186 -4.01 -17.66 -20.55
CA HIS A 186 -4.74 -18.22 -21.66
C HIS A 186 -6.24 -17.97 -21.41
N ILE A 187 -6.66 -16.72 -21.47
CA ILE A 187 -8.05 -16.30 -21.42
C ILE A 187 -8.67 -16.89 -22.68
N PRO A 188 -9.58 -17.87 -22.57
CA PRO A 188 -10.16 -18.48 -23.75
C PRO A 188 -10.78 -17.38 -24.62
N LYS A 189 -10.55 -17.40 -25.94
CA LYS A 189 -10.94 -16.32 -26.89
C LYS A 189 -12.40 -15.86 -26.73
N GLN A 190 -13.27 -16.75 -26.26
CA GLN A 190 -14.67 -16.49 -25.93
C GLN A 190 -14.88 -15.39 -24.87
N PHE A 191 -13.96 -15.20 -23.93
CA PHE A 191 -14.07 -14.19 -22.86
C PHE A 191 -13.60 -12.81 -23.31
N LYS A 192 -12.64 -12.73 -24.23
CA LYS A 192 -12.18 -11.47 -24.83
C LYS A 192 -13.31 -10.77 -25.62
N LYS A 193 -14.19 -11.56 -26.24
CA LYS A 193 -15.36 -11.07 -26.99
C LYS A 193 -16.47 -10.50 -26.08
N LEU A 194 -16.56 -10.98 -24.84
CA LEU A 194 -17.46 -10.43 -23.81
C LEU A 194 -16.93 -9.13 -23.21
N GLU A 195 -15.60 -9.00 -23.11
CA GLU A 195 -14.97 -7.79 -22.56
C GLU A 195 -15.11 -6.59 -23.50
N THR A 196 -15.13 -6.84 -24.81
CA THR A 196 -15.30 -5.80 -25.85
C THR A 196 -16.75 -5.41 -26.11
N ALA A 197 -17.72 -6.00 -25.41
CA ALA A 197 -19.12 -5.60 -25.53
C ALA A 197 -19.34 -4.26 -24.78
N ASP A 198 -20.04 -3.34 -25.42
CA ASP A 198 -20.29 -1.99 -24.91
C ASP A 198 -20.93 -2.04 -23.50
N PRO A 199 -20.48 -1.20 -22.55
CA PRO A 199 -21.10 -1.12 -21.24
C PRO A 199 -22.55 -0.65 -21.36
N VAL A 200 -23.45 -1.34 -20.66
CA VAL A 200 -24.87 -0.94 -20.59
C VAL A 200 -24.98 0.34 -19.74
N PRO A 201 -25.54 1.44 -20.28
CA PRO A 201 -25.74 2.67 -19.53
C PRO A 201 -26.67 2.47 -18.32
N TYR A 202 -26.43 3.23 -17.25
CA TYR A 202 -27.28 3.24 -16.06
C TYR A 202 -28.69 3.74 -16.41
N GLY A 203 -29.74 2.98 -16.08
CA GLY A 203 -31.14 3.41 -16.25
C GLY A 203 -31.93 2.74 -17.38
N LEU A 204 -31.35 1.80 -18.12
CA LEU A 204 -32.13 0.89 -18.96
C LEU A 204 -32.66 -0.27 -18.08
N GLU A 205 -33.95 -0.56 -18.17
CA GLU A 205 -34.51 -1.76 -17.54
C GLU A 205 -33.90 -3.00 -18.24
N ASP A 206 -33.58 -4.06 -17.48
CA ASP A 206 -32.93 -5.28 -17.99
C ASP A 206 -33.70 -5.91 -19.18
N ASP A 207 -34.98 -5.56 -19.34
CA ASP A 207 -35.88 -6.05 -20.39
C ASP A 207 -35.76 -5.31 -21.74
N ASP A 208 -35.16 -4.11 -21.77
CA ASP A 208 -34.98 -3.30 -23.00
C ASP A 208 -33.70 -3.65 -23.78
N ILE A 209 -32.86 -4.51 -23.20
CA ILE A 209 -31.61 -4.95 -23.82
C ILE A 209 -31.95 -6.18 -24.67
N GLU A 210 -31.86 -6.09 -26.00
CA GLU A 210 -31.89 -7.28 -26.85
C GLU A 210 -30.79 -8.25 -26.34
N PRO A 211 -31.15 -9.40 -25.75
CA PRO A 211 -30.16 -10.32 -25.28
C PRO A 211 -29.37 -10.76 -26.51
N PHE A 212 -28.04 -10.66 -26.45
CA PHE A 212 -27.22 -11.53 -27.27
C PHE A 212 -27.78 -12.94 -27.02
N TYR A 213 -28.49 -13.53 -28.01
CA TYR A 213 -29.32 -14.73 -27.84
C TYR A 213 -28.44 -15.92 -27.41
N VAL A 214 -28.09 -15.95 -26.13
CA VAL A 214 -27.50 -17.08 -25.43
C VAL A 214 -28.66 -17.65 -24.66
N ASN A 215 -29.14 -18.82 -25.09
CA ASN A 215 -30.20 -19.53 -24.41
C ASN A 215 -29.81 -19.70 -22.91
N PRO A 216 -30.48 -19.00 -21.97
CA PRO A 216 -30.14 -19.06 -20.56
C PRO A 216 -30.52 -20.41 -19.92
N ASP A 217 -31.32 -21.22 -20.62
CA ASP A 217 -31.68 -22.59 -20.20
C ASP A 217 -30.70 -23.65 -20.72
N ALA A 218 -29.68 -23.26 -21.50
CA ALA A 218 -28.62 -24.18 -21.88
C ALA A 218 -27.84 -24.60 -20.63
N ARG A 219 -27.82 -25.91 -20.31
CA ARG A 219 -27.09 -26.47 -19.15
C ARG A 219 -25.61 -26.06 -19.13
N SER A 220 -25.01 -25.82 -20.29
CA SER A 220 -23.65 -25.30 -20.46
C SER A 220 -23.43 -23.87 -19.95
N PHE A 221 -24.50 -23.10 -19.67
CA PHE A 221 -24.43 -21.73 -19.16
C PHE A 221 -24.11 -21.67 -17.66
N TYR A 222 -24.59 -22.65 -16.89
CA TYR A 222 -24.34 -22.78 -15.45
C TYR A 222 -23.12 -23.64 -15.13
N GLU A 223 -22.52 -24.28 -16.13
CA GLU A 223 -21.29 -25.04 -15.96
C GLU A 223 -20.09 -24.08 -15.89
N PRO A 224 -19.33 -24.05 -14.78
CA PRO A 224 -18.13 -23.24 -14.70
C PRO A 224 -17.14 -23.70 -15.75
N SER A 225 -16.55 -22.74 -16.49
CA SER A 225 -15.54 -23.10 -17.49
C SER A 225 -14.36 -23.79 -16.80
N GLU A 226 -13.78 -24.82 -17.42
CA GLU A 226 -12.68 -25.62 -16.82
C GLU A 226 -11.54 -24.79 -16.22
N PHE A 227 -11.29 -23.61 -16.80
CA PHE A 227 -10.34 -22.61 -16.30
C PHE A 227 -10.60 -22.16 -14.86
N PHE A 228 -11.87 -22.01 -14.43
CA PHE A 228 -12.23 -21.61 -13.06
C PHE A 228 -12.38 -22.79 -12.10
N VAL A 229 -12.31 -24.03 -12.58
CA VAL A 229 -12.57 -25.24 -11.79
C VAL A 229 -11.28 -25.96 -11.42
N GLY A 230 -10.12 -25.40 -11.76
CA GLY A 230 -8.85 -25.90 -11.30
C GLY A 230 -8.72 -25.80 -9.78
N SER A 231 -8.14 -26.84 -9.17
CA SER A 231 -7.87 -26.91 -7.72
C SER A 231 -6.40 -26.64 -7.37
N ASP A 232 -5.57 -26.35 -8.38
CA ASP A 232 -4.19 -25.93 -8.17
C ASP A 232 -4.13 -24.45 -7.74
N PRO A 233 -3.20 -24.06 -6.85
CA PRO A 233 -3.11 -22.68 -6.38
C PRO A 233 -2.98 -21.64 -7.51
N LYS A 234 -2.33 -22.00 -8.61
CA LYS A 234 -2.11 -21.13 -9.76
C LYS A 234 -3.43 -20.84 -10.49
N SER A 235 -4.26 -21.85 -10.77
CA SER A 235 -5.57 -21.64 -11.41
C SER A 235 -6.54 -20.86 -10.54
N ILE A 236 -6.55 -21.06 -9.21
CA ILE A 236 -7.39 -20.31 -8.27
C ILE A 236 -7.04 -18.82 -8.30
N VAL A 237 -5.74 -18.51 -8.25
CA VAL A 237 -5.24 -17.12 -8.31
C VAL A 237 -5.55 -16.48 -9.67
N GLN A 238 -5.40 -17.23 -10.76
CA GLN A 238 -5.74 -16.79 -12.12
C GLN A 238 -7.25 -16.52 -12.30
N ALA A 239 -8.09 -17.41 -11.76
CA ALA A 239 -9.54 -17.26 -11.71
C ALA A 239 -9.95 -16.00 -10.94
N ALA A 240 -9.39 -15.78 -9.76
CA ALA A 240 -9.67 -14.61 -8.94
C ALA A 240 -9.23 -13.29 -9.61
N ALA A 241 -8.06 -13.28 -10.25
CA ALA A 241 -7.58 -12.12 -11.01
C ALA A 241 -8.49 -11.77 -12.20
N TYR A 242 -9.04 -12.77 -12.89
CA TYR A 242 -10.01 -12.56 -13.96
C TYR A 242 -11.35 -12.01 -13.41
N LEU A 243 -11.87 -12.60 -12.34
CA LEU A 243 -13.12 -12.17 -11.72
C LEU A 243 -13.00 -10.73 -11.19
N PHE A 244 -11.84 -10.36 -10.64
CA PHE A 244 -11.54 -8.99 -10.24
C PHE A 244 -11.73 -7.98 -11.39
N GLY A 245 -11.26 -8.31 -12.60
CA GLY A 245 -11.48 -7.47 -13.79
C GLY A 245 -12.95 -7.28 -14.15
N THR A 246 -13.81 -8.24 -13.78
CA THR A 246 -15.27 -8.17 -14.02
C THR A 246 -15.97 -7.27 -13.00
N ILE A 247 -15.62 -7.36 -11.71
CA ILE A 247 -16.25 -6.57 -10.61
C ILE A 247 -15.89 -5.08 -10.65
N ARG A 248 -14.87 -4.69 -11.43
CA ARG A 248 -14.53 -3.28 -11.65
C ARG A 248 -15.63 -2.49 -12.37
N ARG A 249 -16.40 -3.11 -13.26
CA ARG A 249 -17.40 -2.42 -14.11
C ARG A 249 -18.51 -1.68 -13.34
N PRO A 250 -19.09 -2.24 -12.26
CA PRO A 250 -19.98 -1.51 -11.38
C PRO A 250 -19.44 -0.17 -10.86
N PHE A 251 -18.14 -0.08 -10.59
CA PHE A 251 -17.51 1.15 -10.10
C PHE A 251 -17.37 2.24 -11.18
N LEU A 252 -17.54 1.89 -12.46
CA LEU A 252 -17.58 2.80 -13.60
C LEU A 252 -18.97 3.40 -13.87
N GLY A 253 -19.94 3.18 -12.98
CA GLY A 253 -21.34 3.52 -13.24
C GLY A 253 -22.01 2.65 -14.32
N SER A 254 -21.35 1.57 -14.74
CA SER A 254 -21.95 0.58 -15.66
C SER A 254 -22.60 -0.56 -14.87
N SER A 255 -23.88 -0.82 -15.12
CA SER A 255 -24.53 -1.99 -14.52
C SER A 255 -23.95 -3.26 -15.16
N LEU A 256 -23.59 -4.24 -14.34
CA LEU A 256 -23.36 -5.59 -14.86
C LEU A 256 -24.68 -6.10 -15.42
N SER A 257 -24.70 -6.48 -16.69
CA SER A 257 -25.87 -7.14 -17.26
C SER A 257 -26.20 -8.41 -16.47
N LYS A 258 -27.49 -8.77 -16.40
CA LYS A 258 -27.94 -10.03 -15.77
C LYS A 258 -27.10 -11.24 -16.20
N TYR A 259 -26.72 -11.27 -17.48
CA TYR A 259 -25.81 -12.25 -18.07
C TYR A 259 -24.42 -12.30 -17.39
N GLN A 260 -23.77 -11.15 -17.22
CA GLN A 260 -22.44 -11.07 -16.58
C GLN A 260 -22.50 -11.48 -15.11
N ARG A 261 -23.58 -11.12 -14.39
CA ARG A 261 -23.80 -11.51 -12.99
C ARG A 261 -23.91 -13.03 -12.87
N LEU A 262 -24.83 -13.65 -13.62
CA LEU A 262 -25.08 -15.09 -13.58
C LEU A 262 -23.83 -15.90 -13.96
N LYS A 263 -23.10 -15.46 -15.00
CA LYS A 263 -21.87 -16.11 -15.42
C LYS A 263 -20.73 -15.96 -14.41
N GLY A 264 -20.63 -14.80 -13.75
CA GLY A 264 -19.71 -14.59 -12.63
C GLY A 264 -19.97 -15.58 -11.49
N PHE A 265 -21.23 -15.72 -11.07
CA PHE A 265 -21.65 -16.71 -10.06
C PHE A 265 -21.33 -18.15 -10.46
N ALA A 266 -21.63 -18.54 -11.71
CA ALA A 266 -21.31 -19.88 -12.19
C ALA A 266 -19.81 -20.18 -12.10
N ASN A 267 -18.95 -19.22 -12.47
CA ASN A 267 -17.49 -19.36 -12.46
C ASN A 267 -16.85 -19.45 -11.06
N PHE A 268 -17.59 -19.16 -9.97
CA PHE A 268 -17.08 -19.45 -8.63
C PHE A 268 -17.08 -20.94 -8.30
N GLY A 269 -17.75 -21.79 -9.11
CA GLY A 269 -17.94 -23.20 -8.81
C GLY A 269 -16.67 -24.06 -8.75
N SER A 270 -16.81 -25.20 -8.08
CA SER A 270 -15.79 -26.24 -7.89
C SER A 270 -16.20 -27.57 -8.52
N LYS A 271 -15.22 -28.39 -8.93
CA LYS A 271 -15.41 -29.76 -9.44
C LYS A 271 -15.89 -30.69 -8.33
N ASN A 272 -15.54 -30.39 -7.08
CA ASN A 272 -15.96 -31.15 -5.92
C ASN A 272 -17.12 -30.45 -5.20
N LYS A 273 -18.27 -31.13 -5.11
CA LYS A 273 -19.46 -30.59 -4.43
C LYS A 273 -19.21 -30.37 -2.93
N ASP A 274 -18.35 -31.18 -2.32
CA ASP A 274 -18.07 -31.11 -0.88
C ASP A 274 -17.20 -29.89 -0.50
N CYS A 275 -16.43 -29.35 -1.44
CA CYS A 275 -15.55 -28.18 -1.23
C CYS A 275 -16.03 -26.91 -1.97
N PHE A 276 -17.23 -26.94 -2.57
CA PHE A 276 -17.75 -25.81 -3.37
C PHE A 276 -17.74 -24.49 -2.59
N ALA A 277 -18.19 -24.50 -1.34
CA ALA A 277 -18.25 -23.31 -0.51
C ALA A 277 -16.84 -22.79 -0.15
N GLU A 278 -15.90 -23.68 0.16
CA GLU A 278 -14.53 -23.31 0.53
C GLU A 278 -13.78 -22.69 -0.66
N ASP A 279 -13.87 -23.31 -1.83
CA ASP A 279 -13.22 -22.83 -3.06
C ASP A 279 -13.82 -21.49 -3.52
N ALA A 280 -15.14 -21.32 -3.43
CA ALA A 280 -15.81 -20.08 -3.77
C ALA A 280 -15.43 -18.94 -2.79
N LEU A 281 -15.41 -19.22 -1.49
CA LEU A 281 -14.99 -18.25 -0.47
C LEU A 281 -13.52 -17.83 -0.66
N LEU A 282 -12.65 -18.79 -0.96
CA LEU A 282 -11.24 -18.51 -1.23
C LEU A 282 -11.04 -17.60 -2.46
N LYS A 283 -11.77 -17.86 -3.55
CA LYS A 283 -11.74 -17.00 -4.74
C LYS A 283 -12.24 -15.59 -4.43
N ILE A 284 -13.31 -15.46 -3.63
CA ILE A 284 -13.84 -14.15 -3.18
C ILE A 284 -12.82 -13.44 -2.29
N GLU A 285 -12.18 -14.15 -1.37
CA GLU A 285 -11.16 -13.60 -0.48
C GLU A 285 -9.97 -13.03 -1.27
N ILE A 286 -9.43 -13.80 -2.22
CA ILE A 286 -8.35 -13.33 -3.10
C ILE A 286 -8.81 -12.13 -3.92
N GLN A 287 -10.02 -12.17 -4.48
CA GLN A 287 -10.57 -11.06 -5.26
C GLN A 287 -10.71 -9.77 -4.44
N LEU A 288 -11.22 -9.88 -3.20
CA LEU A 288 -11.35 -8.75 -2.28
C LEU A 288 -9.98 -8.23 -1.80
N SER A 289 -9.00 -9.12 -1.62
CA SER A 289 -7.63 -8.73 -1.30
C SER A 289 -7.00 -7.92 -2.44
N LEU A 290 -7.17 -8.36 -3.69
CA LEU A 290 -6.71 -7.63 -4.88
C LEU A 290 -7.40 -6.27 -5.02
N LEU A 291 -8.70 -6.21 -4.81
CA LEU A 291 -9.47 -4.95 -4.83
C LEU A 291 -8.97 -3.98 -3.75
N TYR A 292 -8.78 -4.48 -2.53
CA TYR A 292 -8.23 -3.68 -1.43
C TYR A 292 -6.84 -3.14 -1.77
N GLU A 293 -5.95 -4.01 -2.25
CA GLU A 293 -4.58 -3.61 -2.59
C GLU A 293 -4.54 -2.58 -3.71
N THR A 294 -5.44 -2.68 -4.68
CA THR A 294 -5.53 -1.67 -5.74
C THR A 294 -6.09 -0.34 -5.25
N LEU A 295 -7.11 -0.34 -4.40
CA LEU A 295 -7.83 0.88 -4.02
C LEU A 295 -7.25 1.60 -2.80
N HIS A 296 -6.57 0.88 -1.90
CA HIS A 296 -6.11 1.41 -0.62
C HIS A 296 -4.59 1.39 -0.43
N THR A 297 -3.80 0.90 -1.39
CA THR A 297 -2.34 0.81 -1.26
C THR A 297 -1.62 1.40 -2.48
N LYS A 298 -0.31 1.66 -2.36
CA LYS A 298 0.51 2.16 -3.49
C LYS A 298 0.89 1.09 -4.50
N LEU A 299 0.46 -0.15 -4.30
CA LEU A 299 0.86 -1.29 -5.09
C LEU A 299 0.68 -1.12 -6.62
N PRO A 300 -0.42 -0.53 -7.14
CA PRO A 300 -0.56 -0.19 -8.56
C PRO A 300 0.59 0.59 -9.17
N VAL A 301 1.20 1.48 -8.39
CA VAL A 301 2.29 2.35 -8.82
C VAL A 301 3.61 1.59 -8.73
N ILE A 302 3.83 0.89 -7.62
CA ILE A 302 5.11 0.23 -7.29
C ILE A 302 5.43 -0.91 -8.27
N VAL A 303 4.44 -1.71 -8.66
CA VAL A 303 4.65 -2.87 -9.57
C VAL A 303 4.95 -2.43 -11.02
N SER A 304 4.71 -1.17 -11.36
CA SER A 304 5.02 -0.64 -12.70
C SER A 304 6.53 -0.49 -12.93
N LYS A 305 6.97 -0.51 -14.20
CA LYS A 305 8.39 -0.26 -14.54
C LYS A 305 8.89 1.07 -13.98
N ALA A 306 8.06 2.11 -14.05
CA ALA A 306 8.35 3.43 -13.48
C ALA A 306 8.48 3.36 -11.95
N GLY A 307 7.63 2.56 -11.28
CA GLY A 307 7.71 2.30 -9.84
C GLY A 307 8.99 1.58 -9.40
N CYS A 308 9.46 0.62 -10.19
CA CYS A 308 10.75 -0.03 -9.90
C CYS A 308 11.93 0.96 -10.03
N ILE A 309 11.92 1.79 -11.06
CA ILE A 309 12.95 2.82 -11.25
C ILE A 309 12.91 3.84 -10.11
N SER A 310 11.71 4.29 -9.71
CA SER A 310 11.56 5.24 -8.61
C SER A 310 12.04 4.67 -7.28
N ARG A 311 11.85 3.37 -7.02
CA ARG A 311 12.40 2.69 -5.82
C ARG A 311 13.92 2.69 -5.78
N ILE A 312 14.57 2.32 -6.88
CA ILE A 312 16.04 2.32 -6.98
C ILE A 312 16.58 3.75 -6.80
N LEU A 313 15.93 4.72 -7.45
CA LEU A 313 16.31 6.12 -7.33
C LEU A 313 16.13 6.62 -5.90
N ASN A 314 15.00 6.33 -5.26
CA ASN A 314 14.71 6.73 -3.88
C ASN A 314 15.72 6.16 -2.90
N LEU A 315 15.99 4.85 -2.96
CA LEU A 315 17.01 4.19 -2.13
C LEU A 315 18.40 4.79 -2.34
N SER A 316 18.77 5.05 -3.60
CA SER A 316 20.06 5.66 -3.93
C SER A 316 20.17 7.09 -3.37
N CYS A 317 19.10 7.88 -3.45
CA CYS A 317 19.05 9.23 -2.89
C CYS A 317 19.17 9.22 -1.36
N ILE A 318 18.45 8.35 -0.65
CA ILE A 318 18.52 8.27 0.82
C ILE A 318 19.88 7.74 1.29
N LEU A 319 20.44 6.72 0.64
CA LEU A 319 21.79 6.23 0.93
C LEU A 319 22.85 7.31 0.65
N GLY A 320 22.73 8.02 -0.48
CA GLY A 320 23.59 9.15 -0.81
C GLY A 320 23.49 10.28 0.22
N ALA A 321 22.29 10.58 0.71
CA ALA A 321 22.08 11.57 1.76
C ALA A 321 22.71 11.13 3.08
N LEU A 322 22.60 9.86 3.46
CA LEU A 322 23.25 9.31 4.66
C LEU A 322 24.77 9.38 4.58
N LEU A 323 25.34 9.06 3.42
CA LEU A 323 26.78 9.19 3.18
C LEU A 323 27.22 10.66 3.24
N SER A 324 26.51 11.55 2.54
CA SER A 324 26.80 12.98 2.53
C SER A 324 26.72 13.59 3.95
N PHE A 325 25.67 13.28 4.72
CA PHE A 325 25.50 13.75 6.09
C PHE A 325 26.63 13.27 6.99
N SER A 326 27.04 12.01 6.84
CA SER A 326 28.14 11.43 7.61
C SER A 326 29.50 12.04 7.26
N LEU A 327 29.71 12.48 6.02
CA LEU A 327 30.92 13.22 5.64
C LEU A 327 30.93 14.62 6.25
N VAL A 328 29.81 15.34 6.21
CA VAL A 328 29.71 16.68 6.82
C VAL A 328 29.95 16.60 8.33
N LYS A 329 29.32 15.63 9.02
CA LYS A 329 29.53 15.42 10.46
C LYS A 329 30.99 15.20 10.85
N LYS A 330 31.81 14.59 10.00
CA LYS A 330 33.25 14.39 10.29
C LYS A 330 34.03 15.70 10.35
N HIS A 331 33.58 16.74 9.64
CA HIS A 331 34.28 18.01 9.51
C HIS A 331 33.65 19.14 10.34
N TYR A 332 32.43 18.96 10.83
CA TYR A 332 31.69 19.98 11.57
C TYR A 332 30.99 19.40 12.79
N GLU A 333 31.15 20.07 13.93
CA GLU A 333 30.42 19.76 15.16
C GLU A 333 28.98 20.27 15.05
N LEU A 334 28.03 19.33 15.10
CA LEU A 334 26.59 19.59 15.19
C LEU A 334 26.11 19.20 16.59
N GLU A 335 25.00 19.76 17.05
CA GLU A 335 24.38 19.34 18.32
C GLU A 335 24.15 17.82 18.34
N GLU A 336 24.50 17.16 19.45
CA GLU A 336 24.45 15.70 19.56
C GLU A 336 23.04 15.14 19.33
N PHE A 337 22.04 15.80 19.92
CA PHE A 337 20.64 15.40 19.78
C PHE A 337 20.16 15.51 18.33
N ASP A 338 20.44 16.64 17.68
CA ASP A 338 20.05 16.90 16.29
C ASP A 338 20.73 15.95 15.31
N THR A 339 21.96 15.58 15.64
CA THR A 339 22.72 14.55 14.92
C THR A 339 22.06 13.18 15.05
N TRP A 340 21.71 12.76 16.26
CA TRP A 340 21.05 11.48 16.49
C TRP A 340 19.67 11.43 15.82
N LEU A 341 18.90 12.52 15.91
CA LEU A 341 17.61 12.67 15.24
C LEU A 341 17.74 12.55 13.71
N SER A 342 18.74 13.21 13.13
CA SER A 342 19.00 13.16 11.68
C SER A 342 19.37 11.77 11.20
N TYR A 343 20.20 11.04 11.94
CA TYR A 343 20.47 9.63 11.66
C TYR A 343 19.22 8.77 11.81
N GLY A 344 18.41 9.01 12.85
CA GLY A 344 17.14 8.34 13.07
C GLY A 344 16.17 8.51 11.89
N LEU A 345 16.09 9.70 11.29
CA LEU A 345 15.28 9.97 10.10
C LEU A 345 15.77 9.22 8.86
N LEU A 346 17.08 9.24 8.60
CA LEU A 346 17.69 8.56 7.45
C LEU A 346 17.56 7.03 7.55
N ILE A 347 17.93 6.47 8.71
CA ILE A 347 17.81 5.04 8.99
C ILE A 347 16.35 4.62 9.01
N GLY A 348 15.47 5.43 9.60
CA GLY A 348 14.03 5.21 9.60
C GLY A 348 13.47 5.16 8.18
N ALA A 349 13.86 6.08 7.30
CA ALA A 349 13.45 6.05 5.89
C ALA A 349 13.90 4.77 5.17
N LEU A 350 15.15 4.32 5.38
CA LEU A 350 15.65 3.06 4.82
C LEU A 350 14.92 1.84 5.37
N ALA A 351 14.66 1.80 6.68
CA ALA A 351 13.95 0.72 7.33
C ALA A 351 12.51 0.62 6.84
N LEU A 352 11.82 1.75 6.67
CA LEU A 352 10.47 1.79 6.11
C LEU A 352 10.44 1.29 4.66
N ASP A 353 11.42 1.70 3.83
CA ASP A 353 11.54 1.19 2.46
C ASP A 353 11.82 -0.33 2.42
N PHE A 354 12.63 -0.83 3.34
CA PHE A 354 12.90 -2.26 3.46
C PHE A 354 11.65 -3.04 3.88
N ILE A 355 10.89 -2.56 4.87
CA ILE A 355 9.62 -3.16 5.28
C ILE A 355 8.63 -3.14 4.11
N SER A 356 8.55 -2.05 3.34
CA SER A 356 7.72 -1.99 2.15
C SER A 356 8.09 -3.03 1.09
N ILE A 357 9.39 -3.30 0.87
CA ILE A 357 9.84 -4.36 -0.04
C ILE A 357 9.42 -5.73 0.48
N ILE A 358 9.54 -5.98 1.78
CA ILE A 358 9.05 -7.22 2.41
C ILE A 358 7.54 -7.38 2.17
N LEU A 359 6.75 -6.35 2.46
CA LEU A 359 5.29 -6.36 2.24
C LEU A 359 4.93 -6.58 0.77
N LEU A 360 5.71 -6.02 -0.15
CA LEU A 360 5.55 -6.23 -1.60
C LEU A 360 5.81 -7.69 -2.00
N VAL A 361 6.87 -8.32 -1.48
CA VAL A 361 7.21 -9.71 -1.79
C VAL A 361 6.13 -10.68 -1.30
N PHE A 362 5.46 -10.36 -0.19
CA PHE A 362 4.38 -11.18 0.37
C PHE A 362 2.96 -10.81 -0.12
N SER A 363 2.83 -9.87 -1.06
CA SER A 363 1.52 -9.48 -1.61
C SER A 363 0.98 -10.49 -2.63
N ASP A 364 -0.35 -10.65 -2.65
CA ASP A 364 -1.05 -11.53 -3.59
C ASP A 364 -0.77 -11.15 -5.06
N TRP A 365 -0.59 -9.86 -5.34
CA TRP A 365 -0.19 -9.36 -6.66
C TRP A 365 1.20 -9.82 -7.09
N PHE A 366 2.13 -9.93 -6.16
CA PHE A 366 3.49 -10.39 -6.45
C PHE A 366 3.49 -11.87 -6.86
N LEU A 367 2.65 -12.69 -6.23
CA LEU A 367 2.41 -14.07 -6.63
C LEU A 367 1.86 -14.16 -8.05
N ILE A 368 0.83 -13.36 -8.37
CA ILE A 368 0.24 -13.30 -9.72
C ILE A 368 1.29 -12.93 -10.78
N ALA A 369 2.10 -11.91 -10.53
CA ALA A 369 3.11 -11.44 -11.45
C ALA A 369 4.21 -12.50 -11.73
N ASN A 370 4.62 -13.26 -10.70
CA ASN A 370 5.60 -14.33 -10.85
C ASN A 370 5.08 -15.54 -11.64
N PHE A 371 3.81 -15.90 -11.46
CA PHE A 371 3.20 -16.97 -12.26
C PHE A 371 3.14 -16.68 -13.76
N HIS A 372 3.33 -15.40 -14.13
CA HIS A 372 3.09 -14.89 -15.47
C HIS A 372 4.33 -14.28 -16.15
N ASN A 373 5.52 -14.36 -15.54
CA ASN A 373 6.83 -13.94 -16.10
C ASN A 373 6.84 -12.53 -16.76
N SER A 374 5.99 -11.63 -16.27
CA SER A 374 5.66 -10.34 -16.92
C SER A 374 5.94 -9.13 -16.01
N GLY A 375 6.48 -9.37 -14.81
CA GLY A 375 6.96 -8.33 -13.90
C GLY A 375 8.37 -7.84 -14.23
N CYS A 376 8.74 -6.67 -13.68
CA CYS A 376 10.11 -6.15 -13.75
C CYS A 376 11.11 -6.98 -12.91
N PHE A 377 10.60 -7.79 -11.97
CA PHE A 377 11.38 -8.74 -11.18
C PHE A 377 11.36 -10.12 -11.88
N ARG A 378 12.51 -10.54 -12.42
CA ARG A 378 12.69 -11.92 -12.91
C ARG A 378 12.95 -12.86 -11.70
N PRO A 379 12.22 -13.97 -11.54
CA PRO A 379 12.20 -14.74 -10.30
C PRO A 379 13.29 -15.82 -10.22
N SER A 380 14.47 -15.67 -10.83
CA SER A 380 15.48 -16.75 -10.71
C SER A 380 16.17 -16.77 -9.35
N LYS A 381 16.49 -15.61 -8.75
CA LYS A 381 17.18 -15.54 -7.44
C LYS A 381 16.25 -15.35 -6.24
N LEU A 382 15.05 -14.81 -6.44
CA LEU A 382 14.11 -14.54 -5.35
C LEU A 382 13.33 -15.80 -4.94
N VAL A 383 13.11 -16.75 -5.86
CA VAL A 383 12.51 -18.05 -5.54
C VAL A 383 13.43 -18.88 -4.63
N GLU A 384 14.75 -18.77 -4.82
CA GLU A 384 15.76 -19.31 -3.88
C GLU A 384 15.67 -18.67 -2.49
N PHE A 385 15.51 -17.35 -2.42
CA PHE A 385 15.37 -16.60 -1.16
C PHE A 385 14.07 -16.94 -0.40
N ILE A 386 12.95 -17.10 -1.13
CA ILE A 386 11.67 -17.54 -0.55
C ILE A 386 11.77 -19.01 -0.09
N GLY A 387 12.47 -19.87 -0.84
CA GLY A 387 12.77 -21.25 -0.45
C GLY A 387 13.59 -21.35 0.85
N TYR A 388 14.50 -20.40 1.08
CA TYR A 388 15.28 -20.30 2.32
C TYR A 388 14.39 -19.95 3.52
N PHE A 389 13.45 -19.01 3.35
CA PHE A 389 12.48 -18.64 4.40
C PHE A 389 11.46 -19.74 4.69
N SER A 390 10.98 -20.47 3.68
CA SER A 390 10.12 -21.64 3.91
C SER A 390 10.85 -22.75 4.68
N SER A 391 12.16 -22.90 4.48
CA SER A 391 12.99 -23.85 5.24
C SER A 391 13.21 -23.39 6.68
N LEU A 392 13.32 -22.08 6.93
CA LEU A 392 13.36 -21.49 8.27
C LEU A 392 12.02 -21.69 9.03
N GLU A 393 10.90 -21.63 8.31
CA GLU A 393 9.55 -21.89 8.88
C GLU A 393 9.38 -23.37 9.26
N GLU A 394 9.94 -24.30 8.49
CA GLU A 394 10.02 -25.73 8.85
C GLU A 394 10.93 -25.97 10.07
N PHE A 395 12.04 -25.24 10.19
CA PHE A 395 12.94 -25.29 11.34
C PHE A 395 12.27 -24.80 12.64
N VAL A 396 11.50 -23.71 12.57
CA VAL A 396 10.71 -23.19 13.70
C VAL A 396 9.56 -24.16 14.07
N ARG A 397 8.89 -24.78 13.09
CA ARG A 397 7.85 -25.79 13.32
C ARG A 397 8.38 -27.11 13.89
N GLY A 398 9.64 -27.47 13.62
CA GLY A 398 10.29 -28.65 14.19
C GLY A 398 10.41 -28.61 15.72
N HIS A 399 10.41 -27.41 16.32
CA HIS A 399 10.56 -27.22 17.76
C HIS A 399 9.23 -27.23 18.55
N GLU A 400 8.08 -27.16 17.88
CA GLU A 400 6.72 -27.20 18.48
C GLU A 400 6.02 -28.57 18.39
N SER A 401 6.72 -29.61 17.91
CA SER A 401 6.15 -30.92 17.55
C SER A 401 5.53 -31.74 18.70
N ASN A 402 5.55 -31.29 19.97
CA ASN A 402 5.05 -32.11 21.08
C ASN A 402 3.66 -31.74 21.62
N SER A 403 2.94 -30.76 21.05
CA SER A 403 1.67 -30.29 21.67
C SER A 403 0.45 -30.07 20.75
N MET A 404 0.48 -30.40 19.46
CA MET A 404 -0.65 -30.06 18.56
C MET A 404 -0.95 -31.14 17.51
N SER A 405 -1.62 -32.22 17.93
CA SER A 405 -2.04 -33.34 17.07
C SER A 405 -3.50 -33.29 16.60
N VAL A 406 -4.18 -32.13 16.66
CA VAL A 406 -5.62 -32.02 16.34
C VAL A 406 -5.95 -30.91 15.33
N LEU A 407 -5.30 -30.92 14.15
CA LEU A 407 -5.71 -30.08 13.02
C LEU A 407 -5.83 -30.87 11.70
N PRO A 408 -6.88 -30.62 10.87
CA PRO A 408 -7.15 -31.36 9.65
C PRO A 408 -6.11 -31.11 8.54
N LYS A 409 -5.94 -32.10 7.66
CA LYS A 409 -4.90 -32.14 6.59
C LYS A 409 -4.99 -31.00 5.55
N SER A 410 -6.09 -30.25 5.48
CA SER A 410 -6.26 -29.07 4.60
C SER A 410 -5.39 -27.87 4.99
N TRP A 411 -4.83 -27.84 6.20
CA TRP A 411 -3.99 -26.75 6.72
C TRP A 411 -2.50 -26.88 6.38
N ARG A 412 -2.14 -27.82 5.50
CA ARG A 412 -0.75 -28.08 5.08
C ARG A 412 -0.49 -27.60 3.65
N ARG A 413 -0.51 -26.29 3.40
CA ARG A 413 0.16 -25.70 2.21
C ARG A 413 0.83 -24.37 2.54
N PRO A 414 2.00 -24.06 1.95
CA PRO A 414 2.96 -23.11 2.52
C PRO A 414 2.85 -21.70 1.92
N THR A 415 3.29 -20.74 2.73
CA THR A 415 3.68 -19.35 2.39
C THR A 415 2.57 -18.37 1.97
N VAL A 416 2.63 -17.16 2.55
CA VAL A 416 1.64 -16.05 2.56
C VAL A 416 0.62 -16.13 3.69
N LEU A 417 -0.07 -17.25 3.90
CA LEU A 417 -1.04 -17.37 5.00
C LEU A 417 -0.39 -17.47 6.38
N ALA A 418 0.79 -18.08 6.55
CA ALA A 418 1.38 -18.29 7.88
C ALA A 418 1.84 -16.99 8.58
N LEU A 419 2.39 -16.02 7.84
CA LEU A 419 2.72 -14.69 8.38
C LEU A 419 1.47 -13.84 8.61
N TYR A 420 0.45 -13.99 7.76
CA TYR A 420 -0.89 -13.42 8.00
C TYR A 420 -1.60 -14.07 9.21
N PHE A 421 -1.33 -15.36 9.49
CA PHE A 421 -1.97 -16.13 10.57
C PHE A 421 -1.35 -15.94 11.94
N TRP A 422 -0.08 -15.56 12.06
CA TRP A 422 0.50 -15.32 13.40
C TRP A 422 -0.22 -14.18 14.14
N GLY A 423 -0.77 -13.20 13.40
CA GLY A 423 -1.67 -12.17 13.94
C GLY A 423 -3.15 -12.60 14.14
N CYS A 424 -3.59 -13.69 13.51
CA CYS A 424 -4.99 -14.11 13.44
C CYS A 424 -5.35 -15.37 14.27
N ALA A 425 -4.37 -16.19 14.68
CA ALA A 425 -4.64 -17.49 15.32
C ALA A 425 -5.30 -17.42 16.72
N GLY A 426 -5.44 -16.25 17.34
CA GLY A 426 -5.90 -16.13 18.71
C GLY A 426 -7.41 -16.15 18.95
N ARG A 427 -8.30 -16.16 17.94
CA ARG A 427 -9.73 -15.82 18.19
C ARG A 427 -10.84 -16.62 17.52
N TYR A 428 -10.56 -17.60 16.67
CA TYR A 428 -11.60 -18.45 16.05
C TYR A 428 -11.84 -19.81 16.73
N SER A 429 -11.30 -20.01 17.94
CA SER A 429 -11.51 -21.24 18.73
C SER A 429 -12.81 -21.26 19.56
N ALA A 430 -13.50 -20.12 19.73
CA ALA A 430 -14.50 -19.98 20.79
C ALA A 430 -15.98 -20.18 20.40
N SER A 431 -16.31 -20.64 19.20
CA SER A 431 -17.72 -20.83 18.81
C SER A 431 -17.90 -22.09 17.95
N ARG A 432 -17.81 -23.26 18.58
CA ARG A 432 -18.54 -24.45 18.12
C ARG A 432 -19.76 -24.65 19.03
N PRO A 433 -20.95 -24.92 18.49
CA PRO A 433 -22.07 -25.39 19.30
C PRO A 433 -21.67 -26.76 19.89
N ARG A 434 -21.87 -26.94 21.19
CA ARG A 434 -21.92 -28.28 21.76
C ARG A 434 -23.19 -28.94 21.22
N SER A 435 -22.98 -30.13 20.65
CA SER A 435 -23.99 -31.09 20.22
C SER A 435 -25.07 -31.33 21.26
#